data_AF-A0A7Y4ZI55-F1
#
_entry.id   AF-A0A7Y4ZI55-F1
#
_cell.length_a   1.000
_cell.length_b   1.000
_cell.length_c   1.000
_cell.angle_alpha   90.00
_cell.angle_beta   90.00
_cell.angle_gamma   90.00
#
_symmetry.space_group_name_H-M   'P 1'
#
loop_
_entity.id
_entity.type
_entity.pdbx_description
1 polymer ?
#
loop_
_entity_poly.entity_id
_entity_poly.type
_entity_poly.pdbx_seq_one_letter_code
_entity_poly.pdbx_strand_id
1 'polypeptide(L)'
;MNNDLADRLLRSGGRISYRDQTRLVLHGALTRLGWRDPPPSAVLDVERWAELVAPPPSVAAARALEALSTGSPPWLIAHCHRTWAWATALGAVCETVHDRDMLFVAALLHDLGLTDAHAPAVGECFAIASARAARQVAATAAMSTERCDRLAAAIALHLEVRVGQDLGAEAHLLHAGAACDVLGARARMLPSELVRSVLAEHPRQ
;
A
#
# COMPACT_ATOMS: atom_id res chain seq x y z
N MET A 1 0.36 -16.78 8.70
CA MET A 1 1.29 -15.74 8.20
C MET A 1 2.34 -15.49 9.26
N ASN A 2 3.62 -15.42 8.90
CA ASN A 2 4.69 -15.12 9.84
C ASN A 2 4.70 -13.61 10.11
N ASN A 3 3.80 -13.14 10.97
CA ASN A 3 3.53 -11.71 11.21
C ASN A 3 4.52 -11.03 12.16
N ASP A 4 5.57 -11.73 12.59
CA ASP A 4 6.51 -11.25 13.63
C ASP A 4 7.15 -9.90 13.28
N LEU A 5 7.42 -9.63 11.99
CA LEU A 5 7.94 -8.34 11.55
C LEU A 5 6.93 -7.20 11.73
N ALA A 6 5.71 -7.37 11.22
CA ALA A 6 4.65 -6.36 11.33
C ALA A 6 4.32 -6.09 12.81
N ASP A 7 4.21 -7.15 13.59
CA ASP A 7 4.00 -7.13 15.03
C ASP A 7 5.11 -6.35 15.77
N ARG A 8 6.38 -6.58 15.41
CA ARG A 8 7.51 -5.82 15.96
C ARG A 8 7.45 -4.34 15.59
N LEU A 9 7.10 -4.01 14.35
CA LEU A 9 6.96 -2.63 13.88
C LEU A 9 5.84 -1.89 14.64
N LEU A 10 4.66 -2.52 14.74
CA LEU A 10 3.51 -2.00 15.46
C LEU A 10 3.84 -1.77 16.94
N ARG A 11 4.50 -2.73 17.61
CA ARG A 11 4.88 -2.59 19.04
C ARG A 11 5.97 -1.56 19.30
N SER A 12 6.90 -1.39 18.37
CA SER A 12 8.02 -0.44 18.52
C SER A 12 7.69 0.99 18.09
N GLY A 13 6.51 1.23 17.51
CA GLY A 13 6.21 2.50 16.86
C GLY A 13 7.05 2.75 15.61
N GLY A 14 7.57 1.69 14.98
CA GLY A 14 8.46 1.78 13.82
C GLY A 14 9.86 2.32 14.14
N ARG A 15 10.25 2.34 15.44
CA ARG A 15 11.59 2.77 15.84
C ARG A 15 12.62 1.75 15.39
N ILE A 16 13.51 2.20 14.51
CA ILE A 16 14.62 1.38 14.00
C ILE A 16 15.83 1.47 14.93
N SER A 17 16.32 0.32 15.37
CA SER A 17 17.59 0.24 16.10
C SER A 17 18.79 0.41 15.15
N TYR A 18 19.98 0.64 15.70
CA TYR A 18 21.22 0.69 14.89
C TYR A 18 21.47 -0.60 14.08
N ARG A 19 21.07 -1.76 14.63
CA ARG A 19 21.12 -3.05 13.93
C ARG A 19 20.13 -3.12 12.76
N ASP A 20 18.96 -2.51 12.93
CA ASP A 20 17.97 -2.43 11.85
C ASP A 20 18.45 -1.48 10.75
N GLN A 21 19.08 -0.36 11.10
CA GLN A 21 19.66 0.57 10.12
C GLN A 21 20.75 -0.08 9.24
N THR A 22 21.69 -0.80 9.87
CA THR A 22 22.76 -1.51 9.14
C THR A 22 22.19 -2.63 8.26
N ARG A 23 21.18 -3.36 8.74
CA ARG A 23 20.43 -4.33 7.94
C ARG A 23 19.74 -3.67 6.76
N LEU A 24 19.05 -2.54 6.94
CA LEU A 24 18.34 -1.81 5.89
C LEU A 24 19.28 -1.31 4.79
N VAL A 25 20.44 -0.76 5.16
CA VAL A 25 21.47 -0.33 4.19
C VAL A 25 21.98 -1.51 3.37
N LEU A 26 22.34 -2.62 4.04
CA LEU A 26 22.82 -3.81 3.36
C LEU A 26 21.72 -4.42 2.47
N HIS A 27 20.48 -4.49 2.96
CA HIS A 27 19.36 -5.01 2.18
C HIS A 27 19.11 -4.14 0.96
N GLY A 28 19.01 -2.81 1.11
CA GLY A 28 18.79 -1.89 0.00
C GLY A 28 19.89 -1.97 -1.08
N ALA A 29 21.15 -2.15 -0.68
CA ALA A 29 22.25 -2.36 -1.61
C ALA A 29 22.13 -3.71 -2.37
N LEU A 30 21.77 -4.79 -1.66
CA LEU A 30 21.58 -6.12 -2.25
C LEU A 30 20.36 -6.18 -3.18
N THR A 31 19.25 -5.51 -2.83
CA THR A 31 18.06 -5.43 -3.69
C THR A 31 18.43 -4.74 -5.01
N ARG A 32 19.22 -3.66 -5.00
CA ARG A 32 19.68 -3.01 -6.25
C ARG A 32 20.53 -3.91 -7.16
N LEU A 33 21.26 -4.87 -6.59
CA LEU A 33 22.20 -5.71 -7.34
C LEU A 33 21.58 -7.02 -7.86
N GLY A 34 20.54 -7.53 -7.19
CA GLY A 34 19.96 -8.85 -7.50
C GLY A 34 18.47 -8.84 -7.88
N TRP A 35 17.79 -7.70 -7.76
CA TRP A 35 16.35 -7.64 -8.04
C TRP A 35 16.07 -7.62 -9.54
N ARG A 36 15.57 -8.75 -10.03
CA ARG A 36 14.85 -8.82 -11.30
C ARG A 36 13.39 -9.04 -10.96
N ASP A 37 12.55 -8.08 -11.35
CA ASP A 37 11.11 -8.34 -11.36
C ASP A 37 10.88 -9.60 -12.20
N PRO A 38 10.05 -10.55 -11.74
CA PRO A 38 9.59 -11.59 -12.63
C PRO A 38 8.95 -10.92 -13.84
N PRO A 39 9.18 -11.44 -15.06
CA PRO A 39 8.50 -10.92 -16.23
C PRO A 39 6.98 -10.96 -16.01
N PRO A 40 6.22 -10.04 -16.64
CA PRO A 40 4.76 -10.10 -16.59
C PRO A 40 4.28 -11.51 -16.98
N SER A 41 3.42 -12.11 -16.17
CA SER A 41 2.85 -13.44 -16.46
C SER A 41 1.57 -13.32 -17.30
N ALA A 42 0.94 -12.15 -17.32
CA ALA A 42 -0.23 -11.83 -18.12
C ALA A 42 -0.11 -10.46 -18.81
N VAL A 43 -0.81 -10.31 -19.94
CA VAL A 43 -1.05 -9.01 -20.57
C VAL A 43 -2.30 -8.41 -19.94
N LEU A 44 -2.18 -7.17 -19.44
CA LEU A 44 -3.30 -6.46 -18.85
C LEU A 44 -4.25 -5.98 -19.95
N ASP A 45 -5.51 -6.40 -19.85
CA ASP A 45 -6.58 -5.95 -20.73
C ASP A 45 -7.00 -4.51 -20.35
N VAL A 46 -6.59 -3.56 -21.17
CA VAL A 46 -6.83 -2.13 -20.95
C VAL A 46 -8.31 -1.79 -21.08
N GLU A 47 -9.10 -2.57 -21.83
CA GLU A 47 -10.54 -2.33 -21.98
C GLU A 47 -11.29 -2.55 -20.66
N ARG A 48 -10.80 -3.47 -19.82
CA ARG A 48 -11.36 -3.79 -18.51
C ARG A 48 -10.76 -2.96 -17.37
N TRP A 49 -9.85 -2.04 -17.68
CA TRP A 49 -9.14 -1.25 -16.68
C TRP A 49 -10.08 -0.52 -15.72
N ALA A 50 -11.09 0.18 -16.25
CA ALA A 50 -12.04 0.95 -15.45
C ALA A 50 -12.79 0.08 -14.44
N GLU A 51 -13.15 -1.15 -14.81
CA GLU A 51 -13.79 -2.11 -13.91
C GLU A 51 -12.81 -2.57 -12.82
N LEU A 52 -11.54 -2.84 -13.18
CA LEU A 52 -10.52 -3.30 -12.26
C LEU A 52 -10.20 -2.28 -11.16
N VAL A 53 -10.15 -0.98 -11.49
CA VAL A 53 -9.87 0.08 -10.50
C VAL A 53 -11.09 0.73 -9.87
N ALA A 54 -12.30 0.39 -10.30
CA ALA A 54 -13.51 0.88 -9.65
C ALA A 54 -13.50 0.53 -8.15
N PRO A 55 -13.84 1.46 -7.24
CA PRO A 55 -13.92 1.15 -5.81
C PRO A 55 -14.78 -0.09 -5.54
N PRO A 56 -14.32 -1.03 -4.70
CA PRO A 56 -15.16 -2.15 -4.25
C PRO A 56 -16.46 -1.61 -3.62
N PRO A 57 -17.63 -2.20 -3.92
CA PRO A 57 -18.91 -1.73 -3.39
C PRO A 57 -19.13 -2.24 -1.96
N SER A 58 -18.21 -1.93 -1.04
CA SER A 58 -18.25 -2.35 0.36
C SER A 58 -18.38 -1.15 1.30
N VAL A 59 -18.88 -1.42 2.52
CA VAL A 59 -18.92 -0.40 3.58
C VAL A 59 -17.51 0.06 3.93
N ALA A 60 -16.53 -0.85 3.98
CA ALA A 60 -15.15 -0.52 4.31
C ALA A 60 -14.50 0.39 3.26
N ALA A 61 -14.72 0.12 1.97
CA ALA A 61 -14.25 0.96 0.87
C ALA A 61 -14.87 2.37 0.94
N ALA A 62 -16.17 2.47 1.20
CA ALA A 62 -16.84 3.75 1.37
C ALA A 62 -16.29 4.55 2.56
N ARG A 63 -16.03 3.90 3.71
CA ARG A 63 -15.43 4.55 4.89
C ARG A 63 -13.99 4.96 4.66
N ALA A 64 -13.23 4.19 3.89
CA ALA A 64 -11.87 4.53 3.52
C ALA A 64 -11.82 5.79 2.63
N LEU A 65 -12.71 5.88 1.65
CA LEU A 65 -12.87 7.06 0.80
C LEU A 65 -13.25 8.30 1.61
N GLU A 66 -14.21 8.17 2.53
CA GLU A 66 -14.61 9.23 3.45
C GLU A 66 -13.42 9.71 4.30
N ALA A 67 -12.74 8.78 4.98
CA ALA A 67 -11.60 9.10 5.84
C ALA A 67 -10.43 9.75 5.07
N LEU A 68 -10.13 9.28 3.85
CA LEU A 68 -9.10 9.88 3.00
C LEU A 68 -9.51 11.31 2.57
N SER A 69 -10.77 11.50 2.17
CA SER A 69 -11.26 12.80 1.68
C SER A 69 -11.37 13.84 2.80
N THR A 70 -11.61 13.41 4.04
CA THR A 70 -11.70 14.27 5.22
C THR A 70 -10.30 14.58 5.75
N GLY A 71 -9.68 15.67 5.27
CA GLY A 71 -8.48 16.24 5.87
C GLY A 71 -7.16 15.88 5.19
N SER A 72 -7.19 15.13 4.09
CA SER A 72 -6.01 14.93 3.26
C SER A 72 -5.88 16.04 2.20
N PRO A 73 -4.66 16.53 1.92
CA PRO A 73 -4.44 17.44 0.82
C PRO A 73 -4.66 16.74 -0.54
N PRO A 74 -4.99 17.49 -1.62
CA PRO A 74 -5.28 16.89 -2.93
C PRO A 74 -4.19 15.95 -3.47
N TRP A 75 -2.92 16.28 -3.27
CA TRP A 75 -1.80 15.45 -3.72
C TRP A 75 -1.77 14.08 -3.03
N LEU A 76 -2.17 14.02 -1.75
CA LEU A 76 -2.19 12.78 -0.97
C LEU A 76 -3.34 11.89 -1.39
N ILE A 77 -4.52 12.49 -1.62
CA ILE A 77 -5.67 11.80 -2.20
C ILE A 77 -5.26 11.18 -3.53
N ALA A 78 -4.67 11.97 -4.43
CA ALA A 78 -4.19 11.48 -5.72
C ALA A 78 -3.14 10.37 -5.58
N HIS A 79 -2.18 10.49 -4.63
CA HIS A 79 -1.20 9.44 -4.34
C HIS A 79 -1.86 8.13 -3.93
N CYS A 80 -2.80 8.15 -2.99
CA CYS A 80 -3.51 6.97 -2.53
C CYS A 80 -4.29 6.27 -3.66
N HIS A 81 -4.96 7.05 -4.51
CA HIS A 81 -5.66 6.50 -5.69
C HIS A 81 -4.70 5.90 -6.72
N ARG A 82 -3.56 6.55 -6.98
CA ARG A 82 -2.52 5.99 -7.85
C ARG A 82 -1.91 4.71 -7.27
N THR A 83 -1.62 4.69 -5.97
CA THR A 83 -1.13 3.50 -5.26
C THR A 83 -2.11 2.32 -5.42
N TRP A 84 -3.42 2.56 -5.28
CA TRP A 84 -4.45 1.56 -5.57
C TRP A 84 -4.39 1.06 -7.03
N ALA A 85 -4.33 1.99 -7.99
CA ALA A 85 -4.27 1.66 -9.41
C ALA A 85 -3.03 0.80 -9.73
N TRP A 86 -1.85 1.21 -9.28
CA TRP A 86 -0.60 0.47 -9.51
C TRP A 86 -0.61 -0.89 -8.84
N ALA A 87 -1.08 -0.99 -7.59
CA ALA A 87 -1.20 -2.26 -6.89
C ALA A 87 -2.14 -3.23 -7.62
N THR A 88 -3.28 -2.72 -8.11
CA THR A 88 -4.25 -3.49 -8.91
C THR A 88 -3.64 -3.98 -10.22
N ALA A 89 -2.98 -3.10 -10.96
CA ALA A 89 -2.37 -3.42 -12.24
C ALA A 89 -1.24 -4.45 -12.09
N LEU A 90 -0.36 -4.27 -11.08
CA LEU A 90 0.70 -5.22 -10.77
C LEU A 90 0.15 -6.56 -10.26
N GLY A 91 -0.94 -6.54 -9.50
CA GLY A 91 -1.65 -7.75 -9.08
C GLY A 91 -2.20 -8.53 -10.26
N ALA A 92 -2.77 -7.85 -11.26
CA ALA A 92 -3.27 -8.49 -12.48
C ALA A 92 -2.13 -9.04 -13.35
N VAL A 93 -1.09 -8.25 -13.60
CA VAL A 93 0.06 -8.65 -14.44
C VAL A 93 0.88 -9.80 -13.84
N CYS A 94 0.88 -9.92 -12.51
CA CYS A 94 1.57 -11.01 -11.79
C CYS A 94 0.61 -12.06 -11.24
N GLU A 95 -0.67 -12.05 -11.64
CA GLU A 95 -1.70 -13.02 -11.24
C GLU A 95 -1.73 -13.28 -9.72
N THR A 96 -1.54 -12.23 -8.93
CA THR A 96 -1.48 -12.35 -7.46
C THR A 96 -2.89 -12.41 -6.90
N VAL A 97 -3.27 -13.53 -6.30
CA VAL A 97 -4.57 -13.70 -5.63
C VAL A 97 -4.56 -12.92 -4.31
N HIS A 98 -5.55 -12.04 -4.12
CA HIS A 98 -5.64 -11.15 -2.96
C HIS A 98 -7.09 -10.75 -2.66
N ASP A 99 -7.34 -10.28 -1.44
CA ASP A 99 -8.58 -9.60 -1.05
C ASP A 99 -8.58 -8.17 -1.63
N ARG A 100 -9.31 -7.99 -2.72
CA ARG A 100 -9.46 -6.70 -3.43
C ARG A 100 -9.99 -5.59 -2.53
N ASP A 101 -10.93 -5.91 -1.65
CA ASP A 101 -11.55 -4.97 -0.74
C ASP A 101 -10.54 -4.48 0.31
N MET A 102 -9.78 -5.42 0.89
CA MET A 102 -8.73 -5.07 1.85
C MET A 102 -7.58 -4.30 1.20
N LEU A 103 -7.15 -4.66 -0.02
CA LEU A 103 -6.11 -3.92 -0.75
C LEU A 103 -6.54 -2.49 -1.06
N PHE A 104 -7.79 -2.28 -1.47
CA PHE A 104 -8.34 -0.94 -1.70
C PHE A 104 -8.31 -0.09 -0.43
N VAL A 105 -8.83 -0.62 0.68
CA VAL A 105 -8.82 0.08 1.97
C VAL A 105 -7.37 0.37 2.42
N ALA A 106 -6.46 -0.59 2.25
CA ALA A 106 -5.06 -0.40 2.61
C ALA A 106 -4.41 0.72 1.78
N ALA A 107 -4.61 0.73 0.46
CA ALA A 107 -4.08 1.75 -0.44
C ALA A 107 -4.62 3.15 -0.12
N LEU A 108 -5.90 3.28 0.19
CA LEU A 108 -6.47 4.58 0.53
C LEU A 108 -5.99 5.12 1.87
N LEU A 109 -5.66 4.26 2.83
CA LEU A 109 -5.39 4.68 4.20
C LEU A 109 -3.92 4.58 4.62
N HIS A 110 -3.02 4.08 3.77
CA HIS A 110 -1.63 3.77 4.15
C HIS A 110 -0.81 4.97 4.64
N ASP A 111 -1.19 6.17 4.22
CA ASP A 111 -0.50 7.43 4.51
C ASP A 111 -1.34 8.40 5.37
N LEU A 112 -2.45 7.95 5.99
CA LEU A 112 -3.27 8.82 6.84
C LEU A 112 -2.45 9.52 7.93
N GLY A 113 -1.41 8.87 8.44
CA GLY A 113 -0.49 9.41 9.44
C GLY A 113 0.32 10.62 8.98
N LEU A 114 0.26 11.00 7.71
CA LEU A 114 0.80 12.28 7.21
C LEU A 114 -0.17 13.45 7.37
N THR A 115 -1.42 13.20 7.77
CA THR A 115 -2.43 14.23 8.01
C THR A 115 -2.41 14.69 9.47
N ASP A 116 -2.78 15.95 9.71
CA ASP A 116 -2.79 16.52 11.07
C ASP A 116 -3.70 15.73 12.03
N ALA A 117 -4.81 15.18 11.53
CA ALA A 117 -5.77 14.41 12.31
C ALA A 117 -5.21 13.07 12.83
N HIS A 118 -4.18 12.52 12.17
CA HIS A 118 -3.61 11.21 12.51
C HIS A 118 -2.10 11.26 12.68
N ALA A 119 -1.54 12.45 12.91
CA ALA A 119 -0.10 12.65 13.03
C ALA A 119 0.51 11.71 14.09
N PRO A 120 1.69 11.12 13.82
CA PRO A 120 2.35 10.22 14.75
C PRO A 120 2.76 10.94 16.03
N ALA A 121 2.88 10.18 17.12
CA ALA A 121 3.53 10.68 18.32
C ALA A 121 5.02 10.99 18.02
N VAL A 122 5.64 11.83 18.85
CA VAL A 122 7.06 12.20 18.67
C VAL A 122 7.94 10.95 18.64
N GLY A 123 8.66 10.76 17.53
CA GLY A 123 9.56 9.63 17.31
C GLY A 123 8.87 8.32 16.94
N GLU A 124 7.61 8.36 16.50
CA GLU A 124 6.88 7.25 15.88
C GLU A 124 6.85 7.40 14.36
N CYS A 125 6.89 6.28 13.63
CA CYS A 125 6.76 6.26 12.18
C CYS A 125 5.31 6.54 11.75
N PHE A 126 5.12 7.41 10.75
CA PHE A 126 3.79 7.74 10.23
C PHE A 126 3.05 6.51 9.68
N ALA A 127 3.75 5.49 9.15
CA ALA A 127 3.13 4.25 8.68
C ALA A 127 2.44 3.49 9.83
N ILE A 128 2.98 3.58 11.06
CA ILE A 128 2.37 2.96 12.24
C ILE A 128 1.17 3.76 12.72
N ALA A 129 1.25 5.09 12.69
CA ALA A 129 0.09 5.93 12.95
C ALA A 129 -1.05 5.66 11.94
N SER A 130 -0.71 5.54 10.66
CA SER A 130 -1.62 5.18 9.57
C SER A 130 -2.24 3.81 9.78
N ALA A 131 -1.44 2.80 10.17
CA ALA A 131 -1.93 1.45 10.47
C ALA A 131 -2.96 1.46 11.61
N ARG A 132 -2.74 2.24 12.67
CA ARG A 132 -3.71 2.39 13.77
C ARG A 132 -4.98 3.10 13.32
N ALA A 133 -4.87 4.19 12.56
CA ALA A 133 -6.02 4.91 12.03
C ALA A 133 -6.85 4.03 11.09
N ALA A 134 -6.22 3.34 10.16
CA ALA A 134 -6.87 2.41 9.24
C ALA A 134 -7.59 1.27 9.97
N ARG A 135 -6.98 0.72 11.03
CA ARG A 135 -7.61 -0.30 11.87
C ARG A 135 -8.89 0.22 12.53
N GLN A 136 -8.91 1.47 12.98
CA GLN A 136 -10.10 2.10 13.56
C GLN A 136 -11.19 2.29 12.50
N VAL A 137 -10.85 2.80 11.31
CA VAL A 137 -11.79 2.97 10.19
C VAL A 137 -12.38 1.62 9.74
N ALA A 138 -11.55 0.58 9.65
CA ALA A 138 -12.01 -0.76 9.30
C ALA A 138 -12.95 -1.37 10.36
N ALA A 139 -12.65 -1.14 11.64
CA ALA A 139 -13.48 -1.62 12.73
C ALA A 139 -14.87 -0.95 12.76
N THR A 140 -14.96 0.35 12.48
CA THR A 140 -16.25 1.05 12.37
C THR A 140 -17.06 0.60 11.15
N ALA A 141 -16.39 0.08 10.12
CA ALA A 141 -17.00 -0.58 8.96
C ALA A 141 -17.39 -2.05 9.21
N ALA A 142 -17.32 -2.54 10.45
CA ALA A 142 -17.62 -3.91 10.85
C ALA A 142 -16.77 -5.00 10.18
N MET A 143 -15.53 -4.67 9.76
CA MET A 143 -14.56 -5.70 9.40
C MET A 143 -14.21 -6.56 10.63
N SER A 144 -13.98 -7.86 10.42
CA SER A 144 -13.57 -8.75 11.51
C SER A 144 -12.22 -8.32 12.09
N THR A 145 -11.99 -8.62 13.37
CA THR A 145 -10.72 -8.29 14.05
C THR A 145 -9.51 -8.81 13.28
N GLU A 146 -9.59 -10.04 12.75
CA GLU A 146 -8.52 -10.63 11.93
C GLU A 146 -8.25 -9.82 10.66
N ARG A 147 -9.29 -9.37 9.94
CA ARG A 147 -9.11 -8.52 8.74
C ARG A 147 -8.55 -7.14 9.12
N CYS A 148 -8.99 -6.56 10.24
CA CYS A 148 -8.45 -5.30 10.76
C CYS A 148 -6.96 -5.41 11.11
N ASP A 149 -6.53 -6.53 11.71
CA ASP A 149 -5.14 -6.76 12.08
C ASP A 149 -4.26 -7.02 10.84
N ARG A 150 -4.77 -7.76 9.85
CA ARG A 150 -4.10 -7.92 8.54
C ARG A 150 -3.95 -6.61 7.79
N LEU A 151 -4.99 -5.76 7.79
CA LEU A 151 -4.94 -4.43 7.20
C LEU A 151 -3.86 -3.56 7.87
N ALA A 152 -3.85 -3.51 9.20
CA ALA A 152 -2.86 -2.77 9.96
C ALA A 152 -1.43 -3.29 9.69
N ALA A 153 -1.25 -4.61 9.60
CA ALA A 153 0.02 -5.22 9.26
C ALA A 153 0.50 -4.85 7.85
N ALA A 154 -0.40 -4.90 6.85
CA ALA A 154 -0.09 -4.50 5.47
C ALA A 154 0.41 -3.05 5.40
N ILE A 155 -0.29 -2.14 6.07
CA ILE A 155 0.11 -0.73 6.15
C ILE A 155 1.41 -0.57 6.94
N ALA A 156 1.61 -1.27 8.06
CA ALA A 156 2.87 -1.16 8.81
C ALA A 156 4.10 -1.58 7.99
N LEU A 157 3.93 -2.54 7.08
CA LEU A 157 5.00 -3.09 6.25
C LEU A 157 5.29 -2.30 4.97
N HIS A 158 4.45 -1.35 4.54
CA HIS A 158 4.51 -0.83 3.17
C HIS A 158 5.81 -0.07 2.84
N LEU A 159 6.52 0.46 3.85
CA LEU A 159 7.82 1.13 3.70
C LEU A 159 9.02 0.19 3.83
N GLU A 160 8.80 -1.08 4.18
CA GLU A 160 9.91 -2.04 4.26
C GLU A 160 10.63 -2.13 2.91
N VAL A 161 11.95 -2.33 2.94
CA VAL A 161 12.77 -2.41 1.71
C VAL A 161 12.26 -3.51 0.76
N ARG A 162 11.64 -4.54 1.33
CA ARG A 162 11.04 -5.64 0.59
C ARG A 162 9.90 -6.24 1.39
N VAL A 163 8.75 -6.41 0.74
CA VAL A 163 7.62 -7.18 1.26
C VAL A 163 7.35 -8.35 0.33
N GLY A 164 7.55 -9.58 0.82
CA GLY A 164 7.22 -10.81 0.07
C GLY A 164 5.74 -11.19 0.23
N GLN A 165 5.22 -12.01 -0.69
CA GLN A 165 3.83 -12.51 -0.59
C GLN A 165 3.59 -13.39 0.65
N ASP A 166 4.65 -13.97 1.23
CA ASP A 166 4.63 -14.72 2.49
C ASP A 166 4.24 -13.86 3.70
N LEU A 167 4.40 -12.53 3.59
CA LEU A 167 3.95 -11.54 4.57
C LEU A 167 2.51 -11.05 4.32
N GLY A 168 1.83 -11.61 3.31
CA GLY A 168 0.48 -11.25 2.89
C GLY A 168 0.45 -10.64 1.50
N ALA A 169 -0.47 -11.12 0.66
CA ALA A 169 -0.61 -10.66 -0.72
C ALA A 169 -0.94 -9.16 -0.80
N GLU A 170 -1.77 -8.65 0.11
CA GLU A 170 -2.15 -7.24 0.13
C GLU A 170 -1.02 -6.35 0.63
N ALA A 171 -0.21 -6.83 1.59
CA ALA A 171 1.00 -6.12 2.03
C ALA A 171 2.02 -6.02 0.88
N HIS A 172 2.22 -7.12 0.15
CA HIS A 172 3.09 -7.17 -1.02
C HIS A 172 2.63 -6.20 -2.12
N LEU A 173 1.35 -6.21 -2.48
CA LEU A 173 0.80 -5.36 -3.53
C LEU A 173 0.72 -3.89 -3.11
N LEU A 174 0.39 -3.58 -1.85
CA LEU A 174 0.43 -2.22 -1.33
C LEU A 174 1.84 -1.63 -1.42
N HIS A 175 2.85 -2.36 -0.93
CA HIS A 175 4.25 -1.96 -1.05
C HIS A 175 4.64 -1.74 -2.51
N ALA A 176 4.27 -2.64 -3.41
CA ALA A 176 4.59 -2.52 -4.84
C ALA A 176 3.90 -1.31 -5.49
N GLY A 177 2.64 -1.02 -5.14
CA GLY A 177 1.90 0.13 -5.63
C GLY A 177 2.50 1.46 -5.17
N ALA A 178 2.82 1.57 -3.87
CA ALA A 178 3.44 2.77 -3.30
C ALA A 178 4.85 3.00 -3.88
N ALA A 179 5.65 1.93 -4.01
CA ALA A 179 6.96 2.00 -4.65
C ALA A 179 6.88 2.36 -6.14
N CYS A 180 5.85 1.88 -6.84
CA CYS A 180 5.60 2.28 -8.24
C CYS A 180 5.30 3.78 -8.33
N ASP A 181 4.49 4.33 -7.42
CA ASP A 181 4.11 5.75 -7.49
C ASP A 181 5.27 6.69 -7.16
N VAL A 182 6.05 6.37 -6.13
CA VAL A 182 7.12 7.23 -5.59
C VAL A 182 8.46 7.01 -6.29
N LEU A 183 8.80 5.75 -6.61
CA LEU A 183 10.11 5.38 -7.15
C LEU A 183 10.06 4.98 -8.63
N GLY A 184 8.87 4.86 -9.24
CA GLY A 184 8.71 4.30 -10.59
C GLY A 184 9.03 2.80 -10.65
N ALA A 185 9.13 2.12 -9.49
CA ALA A 185 9.44 0.70 -9.43
C ALA A 185 8.39 -0.10 -10.20
N ARG A 186 8.83 -1.07 -11.01
CA ARG A 186 7.96 -1.95 -11.80
C ARG A 186 7.04 -1.27 -12.82
N ALA A 187 7.11 0.07 -13.00
CA ALA A 187 6.28 0.79 -13.98
C ALA A 187 6.46 0.26 -15.42
N ARG A 188 7.64 -0.23 -15.76
CA ARG A 188 7.95 -0.89 -17.05
C ARG A 188 7.14 -2.16 -17.33
N MET A 189 6.49 -2.74 -16.32
CA MET A 189 5.61 -3.90 -16.47
C MET A 189 4.20 -3.50 -16.91
N LEU A 190 3.86 -2.21 -16.83
CA LEU A 190 2.52 -1.70 -17.07
C LEU A 190 2.39 -1.10 -18.48
N PRO A 191 1.23 -1.25 -19.15
CA PRO A 191 0.97 -0.57 -20.42
C PRO A 191 1.09 0.95 -20.28
N SER A 192 1.78 1.61 -21.22
CA SER A 192 1.99 3.06 -21.18
C SER A 192 0.71 3.87 -21.28
N GLU A 193 -0.31 3.36 -22.00
CA GLU A 193 -1.65 3.95 -22.07
C GLU A 193 -2.31 4.01 -20.68
N LEU A 194 -2.27 2.90 -19.94
CA LEU A 194 -2.80 2.82 -18.58
C LEU A 194 -2.08 3.81 -17.68
N VAL A 195 -0.74 3.84 -17.76
CA VAL A 195 0.06 4.80 -16.97
C VAL A 195 -0.35 6.24 -17.26
N ARG A 196 -0.54 6.61 -18.53
CA ARG A 196 -1.01 7.95 -18.92
C ARG A 196 -2.42 8.24 -18.40
N SER A 197 -3.34 7.30 -18.53
CA SER A 197 -4.73 7.44 -18.07
C SER A 197 -4.80 7.71 -16.56
N VAL A 198 -4.09 6.92 -15.76
CA VAL A 198 -4.06 7.07 -14.30
C VAL A 198 -3.44 8.41 -13.88
N LEU A 199 -2.36 8.85 -14.54
CA LEU A 199 -1.73 10.14 -14.24
C LEU A 199 -2.57 11.34 -14.69
N ALA A 200 -3.42 11.17 -15.70
CA ALA A 200 -4.37 12.19 -16.12
C ALA A 200 -5.54 12.31 -15.14
N GLU A 201 -6.03 11.18 -14.61
CA GLU A 201 -7.12 11.15 -13.62
C GLU A 201 -6.65 11.60 -12.22
N HIS A 202 -5.43 11.22 -11.84
CA HIS A 202 -4.84 11.53 -10.54
C HIS A 202 -3.47 12.22 -10.69
N PRO A 203 -3.43 13.53 -10.98
CA PRO A 203 -2.19 14.28 -11.16
C PRO A 203 -1.27 14.24 -9.93
N ARG A 204 0.05 14.39 -10.16
CA ARG A 204 1.06 14.45 -9.09
C ARG A 204 1.20 15.83 -8.44
N GLN A 205 0.60 16.85 -9.04
CA GLN A 205 0.66 18.26 -8.63
C GLN A 205 -0.76 18.81 -8.43
#